data_AF-A0A0G0KW92-F1
#
_entry.id   AF-A0A0G0KW92-F1
#
_cell.length_a   1.000
_cell.length_b   1.000
_cell.length_c   1.000
_cell.angle_alpha   90.00
_cell.angle_beta   90.00
_cell.angle_gamma   90.00
#
_symmetry.space_group_name_H-M   'P 1'
#
loop_
_entity.id
_entity.type
_entity.pdbx_description
1 polymer ?
#
loop_
_entity_poly.entity_id
_entity_poly.type
_entity_poly.pdbx_seq_one_letter_code
_entity_poly.pdbx_strand_id
1 'polypeptide(L)'
;MTQIIKSTRIILLILAGLLILYLIWQNFSPIGSQTIIFDLKDNKFISKLNPDARITEPECNESLCTQTIFGDPVYFDLLLARNFKSLNIELTYQSEESIDVRLGMQVKEGWNYMIKNKSSEVESNGSKTASYSFPLSSAWKNNRHINFLISIPELQSSDKKVIIRSLRFDLQR
;
A
#
# COMPACT_ATOMS: atom_id res chain seq x y z
N MET A 1 -43.17 -38.60 16.52
CA MET A 1 -43.23 -37.28 15.83
C MET A 1 -42.49 -36.18 16.58
N THR A 2 -42.63 -36.07 17.91
CA THR A 2 -41.95 -35.05 18.75
C THR A 2 -40.42 -35.16 18.82
N GLN A 3 -39.84 -36.36 18.69
CA GLN A 3 -38.38 -36.51 18.69
C GLN A 3 -37.70 -35.97 17.43
N ILE A 4 -38.32 -36.14 16.25
CA ILE A 4 -37.78 -35.67 14.97
C ILE A 4 -37.67 -34.13 14.98
N ILE A 5 -38.70 -33.45 15.49
CA ILE A 5 -38.72 -31.98 15.61
C ILE A 5 -37.62 -31.46 16.55
N LYS A 6 -37.31 -32.19 17.64
CA LYS A 6 -36.24 -31.81 18.57
C LYS A 6 -34.86 -31.92 17.92
N SER A 7 -34.59 -33.00 17.18
CA SER A 7 -33.31 -33.21 16.51
C SER A 7 -33.04 -32.17 15.42
N THR A 8 -34.03 -31.83 14.59
CA THR A 8 -33.87 -30.81 13.54
C THR A 8 -33.53 -29.43 14.12
N ARG A 9 -34.14 -29.04 15.25
CA ARG A 9 -33.83 -27.77 15.92
C ARG A 9 -32.38 -27.71 16.40
N ILE A 10 -31.86 -28.79 16.98
CA ILE A 10 -30.47 -28.87 17.46
C ILE A 10 -29.50 -28.75 16.28
N ILE A 11 -29.76 -29.46 15.17
CA ILE A 11 -28.91 -29.41 13.97
C ILE A 11 -28.87 -27.99 13.40
N LEU A 12 -30.02 -27.31 13.30
CA LEU A 12 -30.08 -25.93 12.80
C LEU A 12 -29.32 -24.96 13.71
N LEU A 13 -29.39 -25.12 15.03
CA LEU A 13 -28.63 -24.30 15.98
C LEU A 13 -27.12 -24.53 15.86
N ILE A 14 -26.69 -25.79 15.70
CA ILE A 14 -25.28 -26.12 15.47
C ILE A 14 -24.81 -25.52 14.14
N LEU A 15 -25.58 -25.66 13.07
CA LEU A 15 -25.25 -25.11 11.76
C LEU A 15 -25.15 -23.58 11.80
N ALA A 16 -26.08 -22.90 12.47
CA ALA A 16 -26.03 -21.46 12.67
C ALA A 16 -24.81 -21.03 13.50
N GLY A 17 -24.49 -21.77 14.57
CA GLY A 17 -23.30 -21.53 15.38
C GLY A 17 -22.00 -21.69 14.58
N LEU A 18 -21.91 -22.74 13.75
CA LEU A 18 -20.77 -22.96 12.85
C LEU A 18 -20.66 -21.86 11.80
N LEU A 19 -21.78 -21.40 11.24
CA LEU A 19 -21.79 -20.29 10.28
C LEU A 19 -21.28 -18.99 10.92
N ILE A 20 -21.73 -18.68 12.14
CA ILE A 20 -21.25 -17.49 12.88
C ILE A 20 -19.76 -17.61 13.18
N LEU A 21 -19.28 -18.76 13.66
CA LEU A 21 -17.86 -19.00 13.91
C LEU A 21 -17.03 -18.88 12.63
N TYR A 22 -17.54 -19.39 11.50
CA TYR A 22 -16.91 -19.25 10.19
C TYR A 22 -16.81 -17.79 9.74
N LEU A 23 -17.88 -17.01 9.91
CA LEU A 23 -17.90 -15.58 9.59
C LEU A 23 -16.98 -14.78 10.52
N ILE A 24 -16.94 -15.10 11.82
CA ILE A 24 -15.97 -14.52 12.75
C ILE A 24 -14.56 -14.86 12.27
N TRP A 25 -14.25 -16.11 11.91
CA TRP A 25 -12.93 -16.50 11.42
C TRP A 25 -12.53 -15.78 10.12
N GLN A 26 -13.46 -15.57 9.20
CA GLN A 26 -13.22 -14.78 7.98
C GLN A 26 -12.95 -13.31 8.28
N ASN A 27 -13.67 -12.72 9.23
CA ASN A 27 -13.53 -11.30 9.59
C ASN A 27 -12.33 -11.06 10.52
N PHE A 28 -11.99 -12.04 11.35
CA PHE A 28 -10.83 -12.03 12.21
C PHE A 28 -9.61 -12.46 11.39
N SER A 29 -8.92 -11.50 10.77
CA SER A 29 -7.58 -11.72 10.22
C SER A 29 -6.62 -11.97 11.39
N PRO A 30 -6.37 -13.23 11.81
CA PRO A 30 -5.79 -13.52 13.12
C PRO A 30 -4.34 -13.05 13.23
N ILE A 31 -3.71 -12.88 12.08
CA ILE A 31 -2.27 -12.71 11.92
C ILE A 31 -1.83 -11.26 12.17
N GLY A 32 -2.75 -10.30 12.33
CA GLY A 32 -2.40 -8.93 12.68
C GLY A 32 -1.54 -8.21 11.62
N SER A 33 -1.40 -8.78 10.43
CA SER A 33 -0.72 -8.17 9.28
C SER A 33 -1.63 -8.09 8.06
N GLN A 34 -1.28 -7.20 7.13
CA GLN A 34 -1.94 -7.07 5.84
C GLN A 34 -0.92 -6.65 4.80
N THR A 35 -0.86 -7.38 3.69
CA THR A 35 -0.04 -7.02 2.52
C THR A 35 -0.94 -6.45 1.43
N ILE A 36 -0.60 -5.27 0.91
CA ILE A 36 -1.28 -4.62 -0.22
C ILE A 36 -0.24 -4.42 -1.32
N ILE A 37 -0.57 -4.84 -2.54
CA ILE A 37 0.28 -4.67 -3.72
C ILE A 37 -0.44 -3.71 -4.67
N PHE A 38 0.27 -2.68 -5.10
CA PHE A 38 -0.17 -1.74 -6.11
C PHE A 38 0.74 -1.86 -7.32
N ASP A 39 0.18 -2.42 -8.39
CA ASP A 39 0.79 -2.64 -9.70
C ASP A 39 0.34 -1.56 -10.71
N LEU A 40 0.07 -0.34 -10.23
CA LEU A 40 -0.36 0.82 -11.03
C LEU A 40 -1.72 0.67 -11.73
N LYS A 41 -2.46 -0.42 -11.46
CA LYS A 41 -3.86 -0.59 -11.84
C LYS A 41 -4.78 -0.02 -10.77
N ASP A 42 -6.04 0.20 -11.13
CA ASP A 42 -7.05 0.68 -10.18
C ASP A 42 -7.14 -0.23 -8.94
N ASN A 43 -6.91 0.37 -7.77
CA ASN A 43 -6.87 -0.33 -6.50
C ASN A 43 -7.77 0.39 -5.49
N LYS A 44 -8.49 -0.38 -4.66
CA LYS A 44 -9.41 0.19 -3.65
C LYS A 44 -8.69 0.79 -2.44
N PHE A 45 -7.44 0.39 -2.20
CA PHE A 45 -6.68 0.78 -1.03
C PHE A 45 -5.68 1.90 -1.31
N ILE A 46 -5.27 2.08 -2.56
CA ILE A 46 -4.21 3.02 -2.93
C ILE A 46 -4.73 3.92 -4.04
N SER A 47 -4.62 5.23 -3.86
CA SER A 47 -5.00 6.18 -4.90
C SER A 47 -4.03 6.09 -6.08
N LYS A 48 -4.46 6.62 -7.23
CA LYS A 48 -3.53 6.90 -8.33
C LYS A 48 -2.43 7.86 -7.85
N LEU A 49 -1.25 7.73 -8.44
CA LEU A 49 -0.17 8.68 -8.24
C LEU A 49 -0.60 10.05 -8.79
N ASN A 50 -0.22 11.14 -8.13
CA ASN A 50 -0.57 12.51 -8.54
C ASN A 50 0.56 13.49 -8.15
N PRO A 51 0.66 14.70 -8.72
CA PRO A 51 -0.16 15.27 -9.80
C PRO A 51 0.21 14.73 -11.19
N ASP A 52 -0.76 14.73 -12.10
CA ASP A 52 -0.60 14.28 -13.50
C ASP A 52 0.48 15.07 -14.24
N ALA A 53 0.73 16.31 -13.84
CA ALA A 53 1.80 17.14 -14.41
C ALA A 53 3.24 16.64 -14.13
N ARG A 54 3.41 15.59 -13.30
CA ARG A 54 4.72 15.05 -12.89
C ARG A 54 4.92 13.59 -13.27
N ILE A 55 3.91 12.98 -13.90
CA ILE A 55 3.85 11.55 -14.20
C ILE A 55 3.24 11.34 -15.58
N THR A 56 3.59 10.24 -16.24
CA THR A 56 2.90 9.81 -17.46
C THR A 56 1.64 9.04 -17.09
N GLU A 57 0.75 8.80 -18.05
CA GLU A 57 -0.25 7.75 -17.90
C GLU A 57 0.42 6.38 -17.70
N PRO A 58 -0.18 5.45 -16.94
CA PRO A 58 0.34 4.09 -16.81
C PRO A 58 0.33 3.34 -18.16
N GLU A 59 1.50 2.84 -18.56
CA GLU A 59 1.66 1.98 -19.74
C GLU A 59 1.58 0.52 -19.29
N CYS A 60 0.53 -0.19 -19.69
CA CYS A 60 0.32 -1.59 -19.35
C CYS A 60 0.57 -2.50 -20.55
N ASN A 61 1.48 -3.46 -20.39
CA ASN A 61 1.55 -4.64 -21.24
C ASN A 61 0.71 -5.78 -20.62
N GLU A 62 0.66 -6.95 -21.28
CA GLU A 62 -0.15 -8.10 -20.86
C GLU A 62 0.04 -8.56 -19.41
N SER A 63 1.15 -8.21 -18.75
CA SER A 63 1.48 -8.69 -17.40
C SER A 63 1.96 -7.61 -16.42
N LEU A 64 2.41 -6.46 -16.91
CA LEU A 64 3.09 -5.43 -16.13
C LEU A 64 2.63 -4.05 -16.57
N CYS A 65 2.23 -3.22 -15.60
CA CYS A 65 2.06 -1.80 -15.80
C CYS A 65 3.27 -1.04 -15.26
N THR A 66 3.63 0.02 -15.95
CA THR A 66 4.72 0.91 -15.56
C THR A 66 4.28 2.35 -15.70
N GLN A 67 4.80 3.24 -14.85
CA GLN A 67 4.48 4.66 -14.90
C GLN A 67 5.77 5.47 -14.72
N THR A 68 5.98 6.43 -15.61
CA THR A 68 7.19 7.26 -15.59
C THR A 68 6.94 8.50 -14.73
N ILE A 69 7.81 8.73 -13.74
CA ILE A 69 7.89 9.97 -12.98
C ILE A 69 9.00 10.84 -13.56
N PHE A 70 8.66 12.08 -13.90
CA PHE A 70 9.59 13.09 -14.42
C PHE A 70 9.52 14.41 -13.64
N GLY A 71 8.76 14.47 -12.54
CA GLY A 71 8.70 15.62 -11.65
C GLY A 71 8.56 15.24 -10.17
N ASP A 72 8.89 16.17 -9.28
CA ASP A 72 8.96 15.95 -7.83
C ASP A 72 8.16 17.02 -7.04
N PRO A 73 7.50 16.67 -5.92
CA PRO A 73 7.17 15.31 -5.44
C PRO A 73 5.93 14.70 -6.10
N VAL A 74 5.76 13.39 -5.97
CA VAL A 74 4.55 12.64 -6.37
C VAL A 74 3.85 12.13 -5.12
N TYR A 75 2.53 12.27 -5.02
CA TYR A 75 1.73 11.87 -3.87
C TYR A 75 0.88 10.64 -4.19
N PHE A 76 0.45 9.97 -3.12
CA PHE A 76 -0.60 8.95 -3.15
C PHE A 76 -1.18 8.76 -1.75
N ASP A 77 -2.41 8.26 -1.67
CA ASP A 77 -3.08 7.95 -0.42
C ASP A 77 -3.14 6.44 -0.20
N LEU A 78 -2.87 6.02 1.03
CA LEU A 78 -3.11 4.66 1.51
C LEU A 78 -4.34 4.64 2.43
N LEU A 79 -5.38 3.94 2.01
CA LEU A 79 -6.57 3.67 2.81
C LEU A 79 -6.33 2.46 3.72
N LEU A 80 -6.35 2.69 5.03
CA LEU A 80 -6.24 1.64 6.02
C LEU A 80 -7.60 1.00 6.34
N ALA A 81 -7.68 -0.32 6.23
CA ALA A 81 -8.87 -1.07 6.65
C ALA A 81 -9.08 -1.05 8.18
N ARG A 82 -7.99 -0.93 8.95
CA ARG A 82 -7.95 -0.97 10.42
C ARG A 82 -6.71 -0.25 10.98
N ASN A 83 -6.59 -0.18 12.29
CA ASN A 83 -5.42 0.37 12.95
C ASN A 83 -4.25 -0.63 12.95
N PHE A 84 -3.11 -0.19 12.43
CA PHE A 84 -1.83 -0.88 12.44
C PHE A 84 -0.79 -0.02 13.17
N LYS A 85 0.29 -0.64 13.68
CA LYS A 85 1.38 0.05 14.38
C LYS A 85 2.51 0.47 13.45
N SER A 86 2.84 -0.36 12.48
CA SER A 86 3.93 -0.11 11.54
C SER A 86 3.53 -0.45 10.11
N LEU A 87 4.23 0.19 9.18
CA LEU A 87 4.11 -0.02 7.76
C LEU A 87 5.52 -0.13 7.17
N ASN A 88 5.77 -1.23 6.46
CA ASN A 88 6.92 -1.33 5.57
C ASN A 88 6.45 -1.14 4.13
N ILE A 89 7.13 -0.28 3.38
CA ILE A 89 6.85 -0.02 1.97
C ILE A 89 8.05 -0.49 1.16
N GLU A 90 7.82 -1.32 0.16
CA GLU A 90 8.80 -1.65 -0.88
C GLU A 90 8.39 -0.97 -2.17
N LEU A 91 9.24 -0.08 -2.67
CA LEU A 91 9.06 0.63 -3.93
C LEU A 91 9.98 0.00 -4.98
N THR A 92 9.39 -0.56 -6.03
CA THR A 92 10.13 -1.13 -7.16
C THR A 92 10.15 -0.15 -8.32
N TYR A 93 11.35 0.24 -8.76
CA TYR A 93 11.55 1.23 -9.80
C TYR A 93 12.75 0.91 -10.69
N GLN A 94 12.88 1.64 -11.78
CA GLN A 94 14.05 1.64 -12.66
C GLN A 94 14.53 3.06 -12.91
N SER A 95 15.85 3.21 -12.99
CA SER A 95 16.51 4.46 -13.33
C SER A 95 17.81 4.15 -14.07
N GLU A 96 18.15 4.98 -15.07
CA GLU A 96 19.42 4.85 -15.81
C GLU A 96 20.62 5.26 -14.94
N GLU A 97 20.38 6.16 -13.98
CA GLU A 97 21.41 6.69 -13.08
C GLU A 97 21.14 6.35 -11.62
N SER A 98 22.15 6.57 -10.77
CA SER A 98 21.96 6.58 -9.32
C SER A 98 21.13 7.79 -8.92
N ILE A 99 20.00 7.55 -8.27
CA ILE A 99 19.04 8.56 -7.83
C ILE A 99 18.65 8.32 -6.37
N ASP A 100 18.42 9.39 -5.63
CA ASP A 100 17.97 9.34 -4.25
C ASP A 100 16.44 9.36 -4.17
N VAL A 101 15.85 8.16 -4.19
CA VAL A 101 14.41 8.00 -3.97
C VAL A 101 14.10 7.98 -2.48
N ARG A 102 13.27 8.92 -2.04
CA ARG A 102 12.81 9.07 -0.66
C ARG A 102 11.30 8.87 -0.58
N LEU A 103 10.82 8.39 0.57
CA LEU A 103 9.39 8.34 0.88
C LEU A 103 9.06 9.22 2.08
N GLY A 104 7.96 9.96 2.00
CA GLY A 104 7.42 10.74 3.11
C GLY A 104 6.04 10.25 3.51
N MET A 105 5.81 10.14 4.81
CA MET A 105 4.48 9.88 5.39
C MET A 105 3.97 11.14 6.07
N GLN A 106 2.74 11.56 5.77
CA GLN A 106 2.16 12.75 6.40
C GLN A 106 1.95 12.52 7.90
N VAL A 107 2.39 13.47 8.73
CA VAL A 107 2.30 13.41 10.21
C VAL A 107 1.37 14.45 10.82
N LYS A 108 1.08 15.52 10.08
CA LYS A 108 0.08 16.54 10.42
C LYS A 108 -0.59 17.07 9.15
N GLU A 109 -1.70 17.76 9.30
CA GLU A 109 -2.34 18.49 8.20
C GLU A 109 -1.36 19.45 7.50
N GLY A 110 -1.56 19.67 6.20
CA GLY A 110 -0.69 20.50 5.36
C GLY A 110 0.62 19.79 4.99
N TRP A 111 1.67 20.58 4.75
CA TRP A 111 2.95 20.11 4.19
C TRP A 111 3.91 19.58 5.27
N ASN A 112 3.42 18.66 6.11
CA ASN A 112 4.14 18.10 7.24
C ASN A 112 4.37 16.60 7.04
N TYR A 113 5.55 16.24 6.50
CA TYR A 113 5.91 14.86 6.19
C TYR A 113 7.13 14.40 6.97
N MET A 114 7.05 13.17 7.51
CA MET A 114 8.21 12.43 7.96
C MET A 114 8.88 11.79 6.74
N ILE A 115 9.86 12.47 6.16
CA ILE A 115 10.65 11.96 5.03
C ILE A 115 11.70 10.98 5.54
N LYS A 116 11.81 9.82 4.88
CA LYS A 116 12.81 8.80 5.15
C LYS A 116 13.57 8.44 3.88
N ASN A 117 14.87 8.23 4.06
CA ASN A 117 15.71 7.56 3.08
C ASN A 117 15.42 6.05 3.11
N LYS A 118 15.75 5.36 2.02
CA LYS A 118 15.65 3.90 1.93
C LYS A 118 16.50 3.22 3.02
N SER A 119 15.94 2.23 3.70
CA SER A 119 16.68 1.42 4.68
C SER A 119 17.57 0.38 4.01
N SER A 120 17.15 -0.08 2.84
CA SER A 120 17.85 -1.06 2.02
C SER A 120 17.42 -0.89 0.56
N GLU A 121 18.28 -1.30 -0.35
CA GLU A 121 18.00 -1.34 -1.77
C GLU A 121 18.54 -2.67 -2.32
N VAL A 122 17.73 -3.36 -3.10
CA VAL A 122 18.13 -4.58 -3.80
C VAL A 122 17.94 -4.36 -5.29
N GLU A 123 18.98 -4.62 -6.07
CA GLU A 123 18.90 -4.57 -7.53
C GLU A 123 18.78 -5.97 -8.12
N SER A 124 17.80 -6.16 -9.01
CA SER A 124 17.58 -7.42 -9.71
C SER A 124 16.99 -7.15 -11.10
N ASN A 125 17.61 -7.74 -12.14
CA ASN A 125 17.17 -7.65 -13.53
C ASN A 125 16.92 -6.19 -14.00
N GLY A 126 17.82 -5.27 -13.63
CA GLY A 126 17.70 -3.84 -13.96
C GLY A 126 16.57 -3.10 -13.24
N SER A 127 16.00 -3.68 -12.19
CA SER A 127 15.05 -3.03 -11.27
C SER A 127 15.68 -2.87 -9.92
N LYS A 128 15.36 -1.77 -9.24
CA LYS A 128 15.74 -1.51 -7.86
C LYS A 128 14.50 -1.56 -6.99
N THR A 129 14.58 -2.29 -5.88
CA THR A 129 13.54 -2.33 -4.85
C THR A 129 14.09 -1.69 -3.59
N ALA A 130 13.55 -0.52 -3.25
CA ALA A 130 13.91 0.23 -2.06
C ALA A 130 12.88 0.00 -0.94
N SER A 131 13.35 -0.25 0.27
CA SER A 131 12.50 -0.50 1.44
C SER A 131 12.47 0.70 2.38
N TYR A 132 11.31 0.98 2.96
CA TYR A 132 11.08 2.08 3.91
C TYR A 132 10.19 1.60 5.04
N SER A 133 10.40 2.08 6.27
CA SER A 133 9.61 1.68 7.44
C SER A 133 9.07 2.89 8.18
N PHE A 134 7.77 2.92 8.47
CA PHE A 134 7.08 4.05 9.11
C PHE A 134 6.29 3.61 10.36
N PRO A 135 6.35 4.37 11.47
CA PRO A 135 5.49 4.16 12.63
C PRO A 135 4.11 4.82 12.38
N LEU A 136 3.08 4.00 12.15
CA LEU A 136 1.73 4.47 11.85
C LEU A 136 1.02 5.13 13.04
N SER A 137 1.58 5.05 14.24
CA SER A 137 1.14 5.83 15.41
C SER A 137 1.35 7.33 15.22
N SER A 138 2.30 7.73 14.37
CA SER A 138 2.62 9.14 14.08
C SER A 138 1.92 9.67 12.82
N ALA A 139 1.20 8.82 12.10
CA ALA A 139 0.57 9.20 10.83
C ALA A 139 -0.63 10.12 11.06
N TRP A 140 -0.72 11.18 10.26
CA TRP A 140 -1.96 11.93 10.13
C TRP A 140 -2.96 11.11 9.31
N LYS A 141 -4.16 10.90 9.88
CA LYS A 141 -5.20 10.08 9.28
C LYS A 141 -6.43 10.94 9.01
N ASN A 142 -6.78 11.11 7.76
CA ASN A 142 -8.03 11.75 7.35
C ASN A 142 -8.98 10.68 6.81
N ASN A 143 -10.08 10.38 7.49
CA ASN A 143 -11.02 9.32 7.09
C ASN A 143 -10.36 7.94 6.82
N ARG A 144 -9.30 7.60 7.58
CA ARG A 144 -8.44 6.40 7.42
C ARG A 144 -7.49 6.42 6.22
N HIS A 145 -7.44 7.51 5.47
CA HIS A 145 -6.39 7.75 4.47
C HIS A 145 -5.15 8.32 5.16
N ILE A 146 -3.99 7.84 4.75
CA ILE A 146 -2.69 8.43 5.07
C ILE A 146 -2.09 8.88 3.75
N ASN A 147 -1.75 10.15 3.66
CA ASN A 147 -1.07 10.68 2.49
C ASN A 147 0.44 10.37 2.57
N PHE A 148 0.97 9.92 1.45
CA PHE A 148 2.39 9.68 1.24
C PHE A 148 2.88 10.53 0.07
N LEU A 149 4.18 10.79 0.09
CA LEU A 149 4.90 11.35 -1.05
C LEU A 149 6.09 10.48 -1.40
N ILE A 150 6.39 10.42 -2.70
CA ILE A 150 7.63 9.98 -3.29
C ILE A 150 8.40 11.25 -3.61
N SER A 151 9.61 11.38 -3.06
CA SER A 151 10.49 12.51 -3.37
C SER A 151 11.76 12.04 -4.06
N ILE A 152 12.07 12.67 -5.18
CA ILE A 152 13.24 12.40 -6.02
C ILE A 152 13.84 13.78 -6.39
N PRO A 153 14.61 14.41 -5.50
CA PRO A 153 15.05 15.80 -5.64
C PRO A 153 15.77 16.10 -6.97
N GLU A 154 16.47 15.12 -7.52
CA GLU A 154 17.24 15.24 -8.76
C GLU A 154 16.37 15.49 -10.00
N LEU A 155 15.07 15.20 -9.95
CA LEU A 155 14.14 15.44 -11.08
C LEU A 155 13.81 16.92 -11.29
N GLN A 156 14.04 17.78 -10.30
CA GLN A 156 13.68 19.21 -10.43
C GLN A 156 14.60 19.99 -11.38
N SER A 157 15.83 19.51 -11.58
CA SER A 157 16.89 20.23 -12.29
C SER A 157 17.45 19.45 -13.48
N SER A 158 16.85 18.34 -13.87
CA SER A 158 17.37 17.48 -14.94
C SER A 158 16.25 16.79 -15.72
N ASP A 159 16.53 16.45 -16.99
CA ASP A 159 15.64 15.64 -17.84
C ASP A 159 15.62 14.15 -17.43
N LYS A 160 15.94 13.86 -16.16
CA LYS A 160 15.93 12.50 -15.63
C LYS A 160 14.50 12.01 -15.48
N LYS A 161 14.36 10.69 -15.49
CA LYS A 161 13.09 10.00 -15.33
C LYS A 161 13.27 8.75 -14.49
N VAL A 162 12.21 8.37 -13.79
CA VAL A 162 12.17 7.17 -12.95
C VAL A 162 10.93 6.38 -13.31
N ILE A 163 11.12 5.13 -13.69
CA ILE A 163 10.00 4.25 -14.05
C ILE A 163 9.60 3.48 -12.82
N ILE A 164 8.41 3.74 -12.31
CA ILE A 164 7.81 2.99 -11.20
C ILE A 164 7.12 1.76 -11.77
N ARG A 165 7.26 0.63 -11.06
CA ARG A 165 6.61 -0.64 -11.41
C ARG A 165 5.56 -1.02 -10.39
N SER A 166 5.91 -0.96 -9.11
CA SER A 166 5.00 -1.37 -8.05
C SER A 166 5.36 -0.78 -6.70
N LEU A 167 4.35 -0.70 -5.85
CA LEU A 167 4.48 -0.46 -4.42
C LEU A 167 3.87 -1.62 -3.66
N ARG A 168 4.61 -2.17 -2.70
CA ARG A 168 4.12 -3.19 -1.76
C ARG A 168 4.10 -2.61 -0.36
N PHE A 169 3.00 -2.81 0.34
CA PHE A 169 2.75 -2.30 1.68
C PHE A 169 2.52 -3.47 2.61
N ASP A 170 3.43 -3.68 3.56
CA ASP A 170 3.31 -4.70 4.61
C ASP A 170 2.99 -4.00 5.93
N LEU A 171 1.71 -4.07 6.31
CA LEU A 171 1.15 -3.50 7.53
C LEU A 171 1.24 -4.50 8.68
N GLN A 172 1.65 -4.05 9.87
CA GLN A 172 1.76 -4.89 11.07
C GLN A 172 1.16 -4.21 12.30
N ARG A 173 0.58 -5.01 13.21
CA ARG A 173 -0.16 -4.55 14.39
C ARG A 173 0.70 -4.42 15.65
#